data_AF-A0A954ZWL7-F1
#
_entry.id   AF-A0A954ZWL7-F1
#
_cell.length_a   1.000
_cell.length_b   1.000
_cell.length_c   1.000
_cell.angle_alpha   90.00
_cell.angle_beta   90.00
_cell.angle_gamma   90.00
#
_symmetry.space_group_name_H-M   'P 1'
#
loop_
_entity.id
_entity.type
_entity.pdbx_description
1 polymer ?
#
loop_
_entity_poly.entity_id
_entity_poly.type
_entity_poly.pdbx_seq_one_letter_code
_entity_poly.pdbx_strand_id
1 'polypeptide(L)'
;MTISHTAQEPDSGVRAEVMAHARAIAGEPPTPKLRSLVCPYCGAVTPDSGRCEKCAGRFDPLSRQATQNQMGPWEIRDERVPFRPGCSFATLVRLIEQGAVRGETVLRGPSTRQFWTQAKHTPGVANRLGVCHNCQAPVKPDAFSCPSCEASFEVERDRQHMGLGPARPLPGQGLPEVLALHAEPASVPGHGEIASSTIPIAASSPAKAQGASVTPVSDEESRKRVEDALRLVRFWRARADHDRKNAWAIIIISSLISIGALSYVVLGSGSGGKTASETGDAVE
;
A
#
# COMPACT_ATOMS: atom_id res chain seq x y z
N MET A 1 -26.26 -61.51 -39.15
CA MET A 1 -24.95 -62.06 -38.71
C MET A 1 -24.29 -60.98 -37.87
N THR A 2 -24.42 -61.09 -36.56
CA THR A 2 -23.97 -60.09 -35.57
C THR A 2 -22.67 -60.60 -34.97
N ILE A 3 -21.56 -59.95 -35.31
CA ILE A 3 -20.23 -60.27 -34.78
C ILE A 3 -20.11 -59.58 -33.42
N SER A 4 -20.15 -60.38 -32.35
CA SER A 4 -19.93 -59.89 -30.99
C SER A 4 -18.43 -59.82 -30.72
N HIS A 5 -17.89 -58.61 -30.63
CA HIS A 5 -16.54 -58.37 -30.14
C HIS A 5 -16.54 -58.41 -28.60
N THR A 6 -16.22 -59.57 -28.04
CA THR A 6 -15.78 -59.67 -26.64
C THR A 6 -14.38 -59.06 -26.54
N ALA A 7 -14.32 -57.80 -26.08
CA ALA A 7 -13.08 -57.14 -25.70
C ALA A 7 -12.49 -57.87 -24.49
N GLN A 8 -11.50 -58.70 -24.76
CA GLN A 8 -10.74 -59.41 -23.74
C GLN A 8 -9.68 -58.43 -23.23
N GLU A 9 -9.87 -57.85 -22.04
CA GLU A 9 -8.88 -56.99 -21.36
C GLU A 9 -7.66 -57.82 -20.94
N PRO A 10 -6.50 -57.72 -21.61
CA PRO A 10 -5.36 -58.55 -21.32
C PRO A 10 -4.22 -57.67 -20.79
N ASP A 11 -4.31 -57.17 -19.56
CA ASP A 11 -3.12 -56.61 -18.87
C ASP A 11 -3.27 -56.22 -17.39
N SER A 12 -4.45 -56.37 -16.79
CA SER A 12 -4.67 -55.88 -15.42
C SER A 12 -3.93 -56.70 -14.36
N GLY A 13 -3.69 -58.00 -14.61
CA GLY A 13 -3.03 -58.91 -13.68
C GLY A 13 -1.51 -58.68 -13.55
N VAL A 14 -0.80 -58.59 -14.68
CA VAL A 14 0.66 -58.47 -14.68
C VAL A 14 1.09 -57.14 -14.06
N ARG A 15 0.41 -56.04 -14.38
CA ARG A 15 0.68 -54.73 -13.76
C ARG A 15 0.43 -54.73 -12.26
N ALA A 16 -0.63 -55.40 -11.79
CA ALA A 16 -0.94 -55.51 -10.38
C ALA A 16 0.12 -56.33 -9.64
N GLU A 17 0.58 -57.43 -10.22
CA GLU A 17 1.61 -58.31 -9.65
C GLU A 17 2.99 -57.63 -9.59
N VAL A 18 3.38 -56.93 -10.66
CA VAL A 18 4.61 -56.12 -10.68
C VAL A 18 4.55 -55.01 -9.64
N MET A 19 3.41 -54.32 -9.47
CA MET A 19 3.25 -53.29 -8.44
C MET A 19 3.27 -53.87 -7.02
N ALA A 20 2.70 -55.06 -6.81
CA ALA A 20 2.74 -55.73 -5.52
C ALA A 20 4.17 -56.19 -5.17
N HIS A 21 4.90 -56.76 -6.14
CA HIS A 21 6.30 -57.14 -5.97
C HIS A 21 7.21 -55.93 -5.72
N ALA A 22 6.99 -54.83 -6.46
CA ALA A 22 7.71 -53.58 -6.25
C ALA A 22 7.47 -52.99 -4.85
N ARG A 23 6.24 -53.04 -4.32
CA ARG A 23 5.93 -52.63 -2.94
C ARG A 23 6.58 -53.54 -1.90
N ALA A 24 6.61 -54.85 -2.14
CA ALA A 24 7.25 -55.82 -1.24
C ALA A 24 8.77 -55.60 -1.16
N ILE A 25 9.43 -55.27 -2.28
CA ILE A 25 10.86 -54.94 -2.32
C ILE A 25 11.14 -53.56 -1.71
N ALA A 26 10.32 -52.55 -2.03
CA ALA A 26 10.54 -51.17 -1.61
C ALA A 26 10.27 -50.94 -0.11
N GLY A 27 9.57 -51.86 0.56
CA GLY A 27 9.08 -51.67 1.92
C GLY A 27 7.96 -50.62 1.99
N GLU A 28 7.52 -50.31 3.21
CA GLU A 28 6.56 -49.22 3.40
C GLU A 28 7.25 -47.89 3.04
N PRO A 29 6.71 -47.10 2.08
CA PRO A 29 7.34 -45.85 1.69
C PRO A 29 7.46 -44.97 2.94
N PRO A 30 8.67 -44.42 3.24
CA PRO A 30 8.84 -43.62 4.44
C PRO A 30 7.86 -42.45 4.37
N THR A 31 6.94 -42.36 5.35
CA THR A 31 6.06 -41.19 5.46
C THR A 31 6.96 -39.97 5.60
N PRO A 32 6.98 -39.05 4.63
CA PRO A 32 7.87 -37.91 4.68
C PRO A 32 7.52 -37.12 5.93
N LYS A 33 8.44 -37.04 6.90
CA LYS A 33 8.31 -36.12 8.02
C LYS A 33 8.34 -34.72 7.44
N LEU A 34 7.18 -34.07 7.40
CA LEU A 34 7.07 -32.70 6.92
C LEU A 34 8.02 -31.84 7.74
N ARG A 35 8.98 -31.23 7.05
CA ARG A 35 9.89 -30.24 7.64
C ARG A 35 9.03 -29.10 8.15
N SER A 36 9.44 -28.51 9.28
CA SER A 36 8.76 -27.36 9.88
C SER A 36 8.33 -26.33 8.83
N LEU A 37 7.05 -25.93 8.84
CA LEU A 37 6.50 -25.02 7.84
C LEU A 37 6.81 -23.58 8.22
N VAL A 38 7.25 -22.77 7.27
CA VAL A 38 7.41 -21.33 7.49
C VAL A 38 6.05 -20.66 7.26
N CYS A 39 5.56 -19.93 8.27
CA CYS A 39 4.33 -19.16 8.15
C CYS A 39 4.47 -18.09 7.06
N PRO A 40 3.61 -18.08 6.02
CA PRO A 40 3.71 -17.12 4.92
C PRO A 40 3.38 -15.67 5.32
N TYR A 41 2.80 -15.48 6.52
CA TYR A 41 2.38 -14.16 7.01
C TYR A 41 3.47 -13.47 7.83
N CYS A 42 4.01 -14.12 8.86
CA CYS A 42 4.99 -13.49 9.77
C CYS A 42 6.39 -14.12 9.72
N GLY A 43 6.62 -15.11 8.85
CA GLY A 43 7.91 -15.79 8.70
C GLY A 43 8.28 -16.75 9.84
N ALA A 44 7.42 -16.92 10.86
CA ALA A 44 7.71 -17.84 11.96
C ALA A 44 7.67 -19.30 11.51
N VAL A 45 8.68 -20.07 11.92
CA VAL A 45 8.69 -21.53 11.77
C VAL A 45 7.63 -22.11 12.70
N THR A 46 6.68 -22.87 12.15
CA THR A 46 5.52 -23.42 12.85
C THR A 46 5.44 -24.94 12.57
N PRO A 47 4.99 -25.76 13.54
CA PRO A 47 4.61 -27.15 13.25
C PRO A 47 3.49 -27.20 12.20
N ASP A 48 3.27 -28.37 11.59
CA ASP A 48 2.17 -28.57 10.64
C ASP A 48 0.82 -28.70 11.35
N SER A 49 0.36 -27.61 11.95
CA SER A 49 -0.91 -27.49 12.69
C SER A 49 -2.01 -26.80 11.88
N GLY A 50 -1.72 -26.41 10.64
CA GLY A 50 -2.60 -25.58 9.80
C GLY A 50 -2.76 -24.12 10.27
N ARG A 51 -2.13 -23.71 11.38
CA ARG A 51 -2.19 -22.33 11.91
C ARG A 51 -0.86 -21.92 12.56
N CYS A 52 -0.41 -20.69 12.30
CA CYS A 52 0.76 -20.13 12.96
C CYS A 52 0.53 -19.87 14.45
N GLU A 53 1.39 -20.38 15.33
CA GLU A 53 1.32 -20.12 16.78
C GLU A 53 1.61 -18.65 17.13
N LYS A 54 2.44 -17.97 16.33
CA LYS A 54 2.86 -16.59 16.59
C LYS A 54 1.83 -15.55 16.16
N CYS A 55 1.25 -15.69 14.96
CA CYS A 55 0.32 -14.71 14.40
C CYS A 55 -1.12 -15.21 14.26
N ALA A 56 -1.39 -16.45 14.64
CA ALA A 56 -2.69 -17.12 14.48
C ALA A 56 -3.21 -17.21 13.03
N GLY A 57 -2.39 -16.91 12.02
CA GLY A 57 -2.79 -16.98 10.61
C GLY A 57 -3.02 -18.42 10.15
N ARG A 58 -4.10 -18.67 9.41
CA ARG A 58 -4.46 -19.99 8.88
C ARG A 58 -3.76 -20.29 7.57
N PHE A 59 -3.31 -21.53 7.36
CA PHE A 59 -2.52 -21.91 6.19
C PHE A 59 -3.36 -22.42 4.99
N ASP A 60 -4.68 -22.33 5.08
CA ASP A 60 -5.58 -22.75 4.01
C ASP A 60 -5.46 -21.84 2.75
N PRO A 61 -5.73 -22.38 1.55
CA PRO A 61 -5.58 -21.62 0.30
C PRO A 61 -6.39 -20.33 0.24
N LEU A 62 -7.58 -20.29 0.85
CA LEU A 62 -8.44 -19.11 0.86
C LEU A 62 -7.85 -18.00 1.73
N SER A 63 -7.36 -18.33 2.92
CA SER A 63 -6.66 -17.38 3.80
C SER A 63 -5.40 -16.81 3.14
N ARG A 64 -4.66 -17.64 2.40
CA ARG A 64 -3.49 -17.19 1.63
C ARG A 64 -3.88 -16.23 0.52
N GLN A 65 -4.87 -16.58 -0.29
CA GLN A 65 -5.38 -15.71 -1.35
C GLN A 65 -5.94 -14.40 -0.79
N ALA A 66 -6.68 -14.46 0.31
CA ALA A 66 -7.22 -13.27 0.99
C ALA A 66 -6.09 -12.35 1.46
N THR A 67 -5.04 -12.92 2.05
CA THR A 67 -3.87 -12.14 2.48
C THR A 67 -3.12 -11.56 1.30
N GLN A 68 -2.91 -12.33 0.22
CA GLN A 68 -2.29 -11.84 -1.00
C GLN A 68 -3.10 -10.71 -1.66
N ASN A 69 -4.43 -10.80 -1.62
CA ASN A 69 -5.31 -9.74 -2.10
C ASN A 69 -5.20 -8.47 -1.25
N GLN A 70 -4.95 -8.62 0.05
CA GLN A 70 -4.78 -7.50 0.98
C GLN A 70 -3.36 -6.94 0.97
N MET A 71 -2.36 -7.68 0.52
CA MET A 71 -0.99 -7.20 0.38
C MET A 71 -0.93 -5.96 -0.51
N GLY A 72 -0.13 -4.99 -0.07
CA GLY A 72 0.05 -3.74 -0.79
C GLY A 72 1.27 -2.99 -0.28
N PRO A 73 1.48 -1.76 -0.79
CA PRO A 73 2.73 -1.03 -0.57
C PRO A 73 2.80 -0.36 0.80
N TRP A 74 1.70 -0.41 1.57
CA TRP A 74 1.60 0.29 2.84
C TRP A 74 1.98 -0.61 4.00
N GLU A 75 2.91 -0.18 4.83
CA GLU A 75 3.28 -0.93 6.02
C GLU A 75 3.01 -0.12 7.27
N ILE A 76 2.45 -0.78 8.27
CA ILE A 76 2.14 -0.21 9.58
C ILE A 76 3.18 -0.75 10.55
N ARG A 77 3.91 0.14 11.22
CA ARG A 77 4.90 -0.27 12.22
C ARG A 77 4.17 -0.80 13.46
N ASP A 78 4.34 -2.09 13.72
CA ASP A 78 3.83 -2.77 14.90
C ASP A 78 4.95 -3.62 15.49
N GLU A 79 5.44 -3.23 16.68
CA GLU A 79 6.58 -3.91 17.34
C GLU A 79 6.22 -5.32 17.80
N ARG A 80 4.92 -5.61 18.01
CA ARG A 80 4.45 -6.95 18.37
C ARG A 80 4.43 -7.88 17.17
N VAL A 81 4.28 -7.33 15.96
CA VAL A 81 4.21 -8.07 14.70
C VAL A 81 5.15 -7.42 13.66
N PRO A 82 6.47 -7.45 13.88
CA PRO A 82 7.43 -6.69 13.07
C PRO A 82 7.52 -7.15 11.61
N PHE A 83 7.09 -8.38 11.34
CA PHE A 83 7.10 -9.00 10.01
C PHE A 83 5.69 -9.09 9.40
N ARG A 84 4.78 -8.21 9.83
CA ARG A 84 3.44 -8.14 9.22
C ARG A 84 3.60 -7.78 7.74
N PRO A 85 2.91 -8.46 6.81
CA PRO A 85 2.95 -8.06 5.42
C PRO A 85 2.33 -6.66 5.26
N GLY A 86 2.78 -5.93 4.24
CA GLY A 86 2.14 -4.68 3.85
C GLY A 86 0.66 -4.89 3.50
N CYS A 87 -0.09 -3.81 3.45
CA CYS A 87 -1.51 -3.76 3.19
C CYS A 87 -1.85 -2.82 2.02
N SER A 88 -3.02 -3.04 1.41
CA SER A 88 -3.55 -2.17 0.37
C SER A 88 -4.02 -0.84 0.96
N PHE A 89 -4.05 0.23 0.14
CA PHE A 89 -4.61 1.50 0.58
C PHE A 89 -6.07 1.38 1.05
N ALA A 90 -6.88 0.55 0.39
CA ALA A 90 -8.26 0.30 0.79
C ALA A 90 -8.34 -0.36 2.18
N THR A 91 -7.44 -1.30 2.49
CA THR A 91 -7.31 -1.89 3.82
C THR A 91 -6.91 -0.82 4.85
N LEU A 92 -5.95 0.05 4.52
CA LEU A 92 -5.52 1.14 5.39
C LEU A 92 -6.68 2.10 5.73
N VAL A 93 -7.52 2.47 4.74
CA VAL A 93 -8.71 3.30 4.96
C VAL A 93 -9.69 2.63 5.93
N ARG A 94 -9.99 1.34 5.74
CA ARG A 94 -10.85 0.59 6.69
C ARG A 94 -10.30 0.57 8.11
N LEU A 95 -8.97 0.44 8.26
CA LEU A 95 -8.32 0.48 9.58
C LEU A 95 -8.41 1.87 10.23
N ILE A 96 -8.41 2.95 9.43
CA ILE A 96 -8.63 4.32 9.90
C ILE A 96 -10.09 4.49 10.36
N GLU A 97 -11.05 4.03 9.57
CA GLU A 97 -12.49 4.07 9.91
C GLU A 97 -12.79 3.30 11.21
N GLN A 98 -12.09 2.19 11.43
CA GLN A 98 -12.18 1.40 12.66
C GLN A 98 -11.44 2.01 13.87
N GLY A 99 -10.67 3.09 13.67
CA GLY A 99 -9.86 3.72 14.70
C GLY A 99 -8.60 2.93 15.12
N ALA A 100 -8.26 1.87 14.38
CA ALA A 100 -7.06 1.07 14.59
C ALA A 100 -5.79 1.81 14.15
N VAL A 101 -5.90 2.66 13.12
CA VAL A 101 -4.85 3.60 12.69
C VAL A 101 -5.26 5.00 13.10
N ARG A 102 -4.38 5.68 13.85
CA ARG A 102 -4.58 7.03 14.38
C ARG A 102 -3.50 7.97 13.82
N GLY A 103 -3.59 9.26 14.13
CA GLY A 103 -2.62 10.27 13.68
C GLY A 103 -1.17 9.95 14.06
N GLU A 104 -0.97 9.33 15.22
CA GLU A 104 0.33 8.98 15.80
C GLU A 104 0.88 7.65 15.27
N THR A 105 0.06 6.85 14.58
CA THR A 105 0.49 5.57 14.02
C THR A 105 1.60 5.80 13.01
N VAL A 106 2.70 5.07 13.15
CA VAL A 106 3.84 5.16 12.23
C VAL A 106 3.62 4.19 11.07
N LEU A 107 3.74 4.71 9.85
CA LEU A 107 3.51 3.97 8.63
C LEU A 107 4.54 4.34 7.55
N ARG A 108 4.68 3.50 6.53
CA ARG A 108 5.44 3.79 5.31
C ARG A 108 4.64 3.35 4.09
N GLY A 109 4.87 3.99 2.95
CA GLY A 109 4.23 3.63 1.70
C GLY A 109 4.70 4.47 0.51
N PRO A 110 3.98 4.42 -0.63
CA PRO A 110 4.37 5.11 -1.86
C PRO A 110 4.50 6.63 -1.65
N SER A 111 3.53 7.24 -0.97
CA SER A 111 3.52 8.70 -0.75
C SER A 111 4.50 9.18 0.31
N THR A 112 5.14 8.28 1.07
CA THR A 112 6.20 8.64 2.04
C THR A 112 7.61 8.45 1.46
N ARG A 113 7.74 8.14 0.16
CA ARG A 113 9.02 7.75 -0.47
C ARG A 113 9.68 6.59 0.29
N GLN A 114 8.86 5.66 0.80
CA GLN A 114 9.29 4.50 1.59
C GLN A 114 9.92 4.84 2.98
N PHE A 115 9.93 6.11 3.40
CA PHE A 115 10.33 6.46 4.77
C PHE A 115 9.20 6.22 5.77
N TRP A 116 9.57 5.93 7.01
CA TRP A 116 8.63 5.88 8.13
C TRP A 116 8.15 7.30 8.47
N THR A 117 6.84 7.48 8.59
CA THR A 117 6.21 8.77 8.86
C THR A 117 4.96 8.56 9.71
N GLN A 118 4.60 9.52 10.56
CA GLN A 118 3.34 9.46 11.30
C GLN A 118 2.16 9.67 10.34
N ALA A 119 1.05 8.95 10.56
CA ALA A 119 -0.08 8.94 9.65
C ALA A 119 -0.67 10.35 9.37
N LYS A 120 -0.68 11.24 10.38
CA LYS A 120 -1.12 12.64 10.22
C LYS A 120 -0.24 13.50 9.31
N HIS A 121 0.98 13.06 9.02
CA HIS A 121 1.93 13.74 8.13
C HIS A 121 2.05 13.06 6.76
N THR A 122 1.29 11.99 6.51
CA THR A 122 1.41 11.23 5.27
C THR A 122 0.41 11.71 4.20
N PRO A 123 0.88 12.13 3.02
CA PRO A 123 0.01 12.53 1.92
C PRO A 123 -0.96 11.41 1.52
N GLY A 124 -2.23 11.76 1.30
CA GLY A 124 -3.30 10.82 0.96
C GLY A 124 -3.87 10.00 2.13
N VAL A 125 -3.19 9.96 3.28
CA VAL A 125 -3.64 9.28 4.50
C VAL A 125 -4.15 10.29 5.53
N ALA A 126 -3.42 11.39 5.73
CA ALA A 126 -3.76 12.40 6.73
C ALA A 126 -5.17 12.98 6.57
N ASN A 127 -5.62 13.21 5.33
CA ASN A 127 -6.96 13.72 5.06
C ASN A 127 -8.05 12.75 5.54
N ARG A 128 -7.82 11.44 5.43
CA ARG A 128 -8.73 10.41 5.97
C ARG A 128 -8.82 10.43 7.49
N LEU A 129 -7.78 10.95 8.16
CA LEU A 129 -7.76 11.22 9.60
C LEU A 129 -8.33 12.62 9.96
N GLY A 130 -8.84 13.36 8.97
CA GLY A 130 -9.46 14.67 9.16
C GLY A 130 -8.47 15.84 9.26
N VAL A 131 -7.20 15.65 8.89
CA VAL A 131 -6.16 16.70 8.97
C VAL A 131 -5.34 16.83 7.68
N CYS A 132 -4.84 18.03 7.38
CA CYS A 132 -3.95 18.23 6.25
C CYS A 132 -2.54 17.70 6.55
N HIS A 133 -1.97 16.87 5.67
CA HIS A 133 -0.61 16.38 5.84
C HIS A 133 0.46 17.49 5.94
N ASN A 134 0.25 18.63 5.26
CA ASN A 134 1.21 19.73 5.21
C ASN A 134 1.02 20.72 6.37
N CYS A 135 -0.13 21.39 6.46
CA CYS A 135 -0.37 22.44 7.46
C CYS A 135 -1.10 21.98 8.73
N GLN A 136 -1.53 20.71 8.79
CA GLN A 136 -2.28 20.13 9.93
C GLN A 136 -3.65 20.78 10.20
N ALA A 137 -4.14 21.67 9.32
CA ALA A 137 -5.49 22.21 9.41
C ALA A 137 -6.55 21.10 9.28
N PRO A 138 -7.71 21.22 9.95
CA PRO A 138 -8.79 20.26 9.83
C PRO A 138 -9.34 20.25 8.40
N VAL A 139 -9.54 19.05 7.84
CA VAL A 139 -10.07 18.86 6.48
C VAL A 139 -11.11 17.76 6.46
N LYS A 140 -12.03 17.83 5.48
CA LYS A 140 -12.98 16.75 5.25
C LYS A 140 -12.26 15.53 4.67
N PRO A 141 -12.60 14.28 5.07
CA PRO A 141 -11.97 13.06 4.55
C PRO A 141 -12.02 12.90 3.03
N ASP A 142 -13.07 13.41 2.40
CA ASP A 142 -13.30 13.34 0.94
C ASP A 142 -12.88 14.61 0.19
N ALA A 143 -12.17 15.53 0.84
CA ALA A 143 -11.59 16.68 0.15
C ALA A 143 -10.54 16.21 -0.88
N PHE A 144 -10.46 16.91 -2.01
CA PHE A 144 -9.42 16.67 -3.03
C PHE A 144 -8.12 17.42 -2.72
N SER A 145 -8.22 18.57 -2.06
CA SER A 145 -7.09 19.38 -1.62
C SER A 145 -7.39 20.10 -0.31
N CYS A 146 -6.35 20.59 0.37
CA CYS A 146 -6.50 21.34 1.61
C CYS A 146 -7.05 22.75 1.32
N PRO A 147 -8.12 23.22 1.99
CA PRO A 147 -8.62 24.58 1.80
C PRO A 147 -7.68 25.68 2.34
N SER A 148 -6.78 25.34 3.28
CA SER A 148 -5.87 26.32 3.90
C SER A 148 -4.58 26.49 3.11
N CYS A 149 -3.92 25.39 2.72
CA CYS A 149 -2.61 25.43 2.06
C CYS A 149 -2.59 24.82 0.65
N GLU A 150 -3.75 24.41 0.12
CA GLU A 150 -3.91 23.85 -1.25
C GLU A 150 -3.12 22.57 -1.56
N ALA A 151 -2.61 21.89 -0.53
CA ALA A 151 -1.91 20.62 -0.71
C ALA A 151 -2.87 19.55 -1.30
N SER A 152 -2.43 18.84 -2.33
CA SER A 152 -3.20 17.76 -2.98
C SER A 152 -3.34 16.53 -2.07
N PHE A 153 -4.51 15.89 -2.11
CA PHE A 153 -4.79 14.63 -1.42
C PHE A 153 -4.90 13.44 -2.38
N GLU A 154 -4.41 13.58 -3.61
CA GLU A 154 -4.35 12.49 -4.57
C GLU A 154 -3.52 11.31 -4.02
N VAL A 155 -4.09 10.11 -4.12
CA VAL A 155 -3.47 8.88 -3.62
C VAL A 155 -3.01 8.07 -4.80
N GLU A 156 -1.72 7.76 -4.83
CA GLU A 156 -1.18 6.77 -5.74
C GLU A 156 -1.71 5.38 -5.34
N ARG A 157 -2.54 4.80 -6.21
CA ARG A 157 -3.18 3.48 -5.98
C ARG A 157 -2.42 2.32 -6.61
N ASP A 158 -1.22 2.59 -7.12
CA ASP A 158 -0.55 1.65 -8.00
C ASP A 158 -0.09 0.40 -7.26
N ARG A 159 -0.81 -0.69 -7.51
CA ARG A 159 -0.52 -2.03 -7.02
C ARG A 159 0.37 -2.81 -8.00
N GLN A 160 0.35 -2.44 -9.27
CA GLN A 160 0.89 -3.24 -10.38
C GLN A 160 2.42 -3.25 -10.38
N HIS A 161 3.05 -2.21 -9.84
CA HIS A 161 4.51 -2.08 -9.81
C HIS A 161 5.21 -2.83 -8.65
N MET A 162 4.48 -3.57 -7.81
CA MET A 162 5.07 -4.33 -6.69
C MET A 162 5.35 -5.81 -6.97
N GLY A 163 5.12 -6.29 -8.20
CA GLY A 163 5.25 -7.72 -8.52
C GLY A 163 4.18 -8.60 -7.84
N LEU A 164 3.13 -8.00 -7.28
CA LEU A 164 1.97 -8.72 -6.78
C LEU A 164 1.07 -9.11 -7.95
N GLY A 165 0.61 -10.36 -7.99
CA GLY A 165 -0.38 -10.80 -8.96
C GLY A 165 -1.71 -10.02 -8.85
N PRO A 166 -2.55 -10.05 -9.90
CA PRO A 166 -3.85 -9.40 -9.87
C PRO A 166 -4.70 -9.95 -8.70
N ALA A 167 -5.46 -9.05 -8.07
CA ALA A 167 -6.37 -9.44 -7.00
C ALA A 167 -7.44 -10.38 -7.55
N ARG A 168 -7.58 -11.57 -6.97
CA ARG A 168 -8.61 -12.54 -7.36
C ARG A 168 -9.79 -12.44 -6.41
N PRO A 169 -11.04 -12.36 -6.87
CA PRO A 169 -12.19 -12.33 -5.98
C PRO A 169 -12.22 -13.58 -5.11
N LEU A 170 -12.51 -13.42 -3.81
CA LEU A 170 -12.74 -14.54 -2.92
C LEU A 170 -14.13 -15.14 -3.17
N PRO A 171 -14.34 -16.45 -2.94
CA PRO A 171 -15.67 -17.05 -3.03
C PRO A 171 -16.70 -16.26 -2.21
N GLY A 172 -17.81 -15.86 -2.84
CA GLY A 172 -18.88 -15.09 -2.21
C GLY A 172 -18.68 -13.56 -2.13
N GLN A 173 -17.56 -13.01 -2.61
CA GLN A 173 -17.31 -11.54 -2.62
C GLN A 173 -17.33 -10.89 -4.01
N GLY A 174 -17.41 -11.67 -5.09
CA GLY A 174 -17.48 -11.14 -6.45
C GLY A 174 -18.91 -10.99 -6.95
N LEU A 175 -19.17 -9.96 -7.76
CA LEU A 175 -20.34 -9.94 -8.62
C LEU A 175 -20.32 -11.20 -9.51
N PRO A 176 -21.46 -11.85 -9.76
CA PRO A 176 -21.52 -13.06 -10.59
C PRO A 176 -20.81 -12.91 -11.94
N GLU A 177 -20.89 -11.72 -12.55
CA GLU A 177 -20.24 -11.37 -13.81
C GLU A 177 -18.70 -11.39 -13.71
N VAL A 178 -18.14 -10.84 -12.63
CA VAL A 178 -16.69 -10.83 -12.38
C VAL A 178 -16.19 -12.24 -12.09
N LEU A 179 -16.99 -13.04 -11.38
CA LEU A 179 -16.68 -14.45 -11.16
C LEU A 179 -16.69 -15.24 -12.48
N ALA A 180 -17.66 -14.99 -13.37
CA ALA A 180 -17.73 -15.65 -14.68
C ALA A 180 -16.53 -15.31 -15.58
N LEU A 181 -16.09 -14.05 -15.59
CA LEU A 181 -14.89 -13.61 -16.34
C LEU A 181 -13.59 -14.24 -15.83
N HIS A 182 -13.50 -14.53 -14.53
CA HIS A 182 -12.32 -15.16 -13.92
C HIS A 182 -12.41 -16.68 -13.83
N ALA A 183 -13.58 -17.25 -14.08
CA ALA A 183 -13.81 -18.70 -14.12
C ALA A 183 -13.43 -19.33 -15.46
N GLU A 184 -12.81 -18.56 -16.38
CA GLU A 184 -12.30 -19.12 -17.63
C GLU A 184 -11.47 -20.39 -17.32
N PRO A 185 -11.91 -21.54 -17.84
CA PRO A 185 -11.46 -22.81 -17.34
C PRO A 185 -10.00 -23.02 -17.72
N ALA A 186 -9.18 -23.43 -16.75
CA ALA A 186 -7.79 -23.87 -16.93
C ALA A 186 -7.64 -25.14 -17.79
N SER A 187 -8.62 -25.43 -18.64
CA SER A 187 -8.70 -26.59 -19.49
C SER A 187 -8.96 -26.14 -20.94
N VAL A 188 -7.87 -25.76 -21.62
CA VAL A 188 -7.66 -26.25 -22.98
C VAL A 188 -6.53 -27.28 -22.89
N PRO A 189 -6.81 -28.54 -22.52
CA PRO A 189 -5.89 -29.62 -22.77
C PRO A 189 -6.06 -30.02 -24.24
N GLY A 190 -5.16 -29.56 -25.11
CA GLY A 190 -4.99 -30.13 -26.44
C GLY A 190 -5.08 -29.14 -27.59
N HIS A 191 -3.92 -28.73 -28.07
CA HIS A 191 -3.52 -28.54 -29.48
C HIS A 191 -2.08 -28.02 -29.43
N GLY A 192 -1.03 -28.75 -29.80
CA GLY A 192 -0.88 -30.08 -30.32
C GLY A 192 0.61 -30.46 -30.24
N GLU A 193 0.92 -31.72 -30.54
CA GLU A 193 2.27 -32.20 -30.82
C GLU A 193 3.12 -31.16 -31.54
N ILE A 194 4.23 -30.78 -30.91
CA ILE A 194 5.37 -30.19 -31.63
C ILE A 194 6.00 -31.34 -32.40
N ALA A 195 5.47 -31.63 -33.58
CA ALA A 195 6.22 -32.33 -34.60
C ALA A 195 7.43 -31.45 -34.95
N SER A 196 8.62 -31.98 -34.71
CA SER A 196 9.89 -31.46 -35.22
C SER A 196 9.82 -31.33 -36.74
N SER A 197 9.44 -30.14 -37.23
CA SER A 197 9.57 -29.78 -38.63
C SER A 197 10.92 -29.12 -38.82
N THR A 198 11.84 -29.90 -39.39
CA THR A 198 13.12 -29.46 -39.96
C THR A 198 12.91 -28.23 -40.83
N ILE A 199 13.68 -27.17 -40.59
CA ILE A 199 13.70 -25.95 -41.38
C ILE A 199 14.57 -26.19 -42.63
N PRO A 200 14.04 -26.12 -43.87
CA PRO A 200 14.88 -25.86 -45.03
C PRO A 200 15.20 -24.36 -45.08
N ILE A 201 16.49 -24.07 -45.18
CA ILE A 201 17.03 -22.77 -45.55
C ILE A 201 16.58 -22.46 -46.97
N ALA A 202 15.68 -21.49 -47.14
CA ALA A 202 15.41 -20.87 -48.43
C ALA A 202 15.14 -19.37 -48.21
N ALA A 203 16.04 -18.57 -48.76
CA ALA A 203 15.94 -17.13 -48.85
C ALA A 203 14.70 -16.71 -49.66
N SER A 204 13.96 -15.69 -49.19
CA SER A 204 13.49 -14.53 -49.97
C SER A 204 12.63 -13.58 -49.13
N SER A 205 12.95 -12.30 -49.25
CA SER A 205 12.10 -11.11 -49.11
C SER A 205 11.84 -10.45 -47.73
N PRO A 206 11.84 -9.08 -47.68
CA PRO A 206 11.83 -8.29 -46.45
C PRO A 206 10.41 -7.86 -46.07
N ALA A 207 9.96 -8.24 -44.87
CA ALA A 207 8.67 -7.82 -44.32
C ALA A 207 8.87 -6.98 -43.04
N LYS A 208 8.90 -5.66 -43.26
CA LYS A 208 8.20 -4.62 -42.50
C LYS A 208 8.28 -4.71 -40.96
N ALA A 209 9.34 -4.11 -40.42
CA ALA A 209 9.39 -3.64 -39.04
C ALA A 209 8.22 -2.67 -38.77
N GLN A 210 7.30 -3.07 -37.89
CA GLN A 210 6.32 -2.15 -37.31
C GLN A 210 7.04 -1.30 -36.26
N GLY A 211 7.60 -0.19 -36.72
CA GLY A 211 8.04 0.89 -35.84
C GLY A 211 6.84 1.44 -35.09
N ALA A 212 6.94 1.52 -33.76
CA ALA A 212 6.01 2.27 -32.94
C ALA A 212 5.92 3.69 -33.50
N SER A 213 4.78 4.03 -34.10
CA SER A 213 4.51 5.40 -34.54
C SER A 213 4.40 6.27 -33.29
N VAL A 214 5.50 6.94 -32.96
CA VAL A 214 5.46 8.14 -32.12
C VAL A 214 4.57 9.12 -32.88
N THR A 215 3.30 9.19 -32.49
CA THR A 215 2.41 10.24 -32.99
C THR A 215 3.08 11.56 -32.63
N PRO A 216 3.42 12.43 -33.59
CA PRO A 216 3.94 13.74 -33.28
C PRO A 216 2.88 14.45 -32.46
N VAL A 217 3.16 14.64 -31.17
CA VAL A 217 2.35 15.49 -30.30
C VAL A 217 2.30 16.83 -30.99
N SER A 218 1.10 17.23 -31.44
CA SER A 218 0.94 18.45 -32.22
C SER A 218 1.56 19.63 -31.47
N ASP A 219 2.35 20.46 -32.16
CA ASP A 219 3.06 21.61 -31.56
C ASP A 219 2.13 22.53 -30.75
N GLU A 220 0.84 22.55 -31.09
CA GLU A 220 -0.20 23.30 -30.39
C GLU A 220 -0.46 22.79 -28.96
N GLU A 221 -0.48 21.48 -28.76
CA GLU A 221 -0.68 20.90 -27.43
C GLU A 221 0.54 21.17 -26.54
N SER A 222 1.74 21.11 -27.11
CA SER A 222 2.99 21.47 -26.42
C SER A 222 2.99 22.93 -26.00
N ARG A 223 2.57 23.86 -26.87
CA ARG A 223 2.43 25.29 -26.54
C ARG A 223 1.43 25.52 -25.41
N LYS A 224 0.27 24.88 -25.48
CA LYS A 224 -0.77 24.99 -24.44
C LYS A 224 -0.26 24.50 -23.08
N ARG A 225 0.47 23.37 -23.04
CA ARG A 225 1.09 22.87 -21.80
C ARG A 225 2.09 23.85 -21.21
N VAL A 226 2.87 24.53 -22.05
CA VAL A 226 3.83 25.57 -21.61
C VAL A 226 3.09 26.80 -21.07
N GLU A 227 2.02 27.25 -21.72
CA GLU A 227 1.22 28.38 -21.23
C GLU A 227 0.53 28.09 -19.90
N ASP A 228 -0.03 26.89 -19.74
CA ASP A 228 -0.67 26.46 -18.49
C ASP A 228 0.37 26.35 -17.35
N ALA A 229 1.57 25.84 -17.64
CA ALA A 229 2.67 25.83 -16.69
C ALA A 229 3.08 27.26 -16.26
N LEU A 230 3.16 28.21 -17.19
CA LEU A 230 3.49 29.61 -16.88
C LEU A 230 2.38 30.31 -16.08
N ARG A 231 1.11 29.95 -16.26
CA ARG A 231 -0.01 30.44 -15.44
C ARG A 231 0.10 29.93 -14.01
N LEU A 232 0.39 28.64 -13.83
CA LEU A 232 0.62 28.06 -12.50
C LEU A 232 1.80 28.74 -11.80
N VAL A 233 2.93 28.93 -12.49
CA VAL A 233 4.11 29.62 -11.91
C VAL A 233 3.76 31.03 -11.44
N ARG A 234 2.99 31.80 -12.22
CA ARG A 234 2.55 33.14 -11.83
C ARG A 234 1.63 33.12 -10.61
N PHE A 235 0.71 32.16 -10.55
CA PHE A 235 -0.18 31.96 -9.40
C PHE A 235 0.60 31.64 -8.12
N TRP A 236 1.54 30.69 -8.18
CA TRP A 236 2.38 30.31 -7.04
C TRP A 236 3.25 31.48 -6.54
N ARG A 237 3.79 32.30 -7.46
CA ARG A 237 4.59 33.48 -7.09
C ARG A 237 3.76 34.54 -6.35
N ALA A 238 2.56 34.84 -6.86
CA ALA A 238 1.65 35.79 -6.22
C ALA A 238 1.24 35.31 -4.81
N ARG A 239 1.04 34.00 -4.64
CA ARG A 239 0.73 33.41 -3.33
C ARG A 239 1.91 33.48 -2.37
N ALA A 240 3.11 33.14 -2.82
CA ALA A 240 4.32 33.25 -2.00
C ALA A 240 4.57 34.69 -1.52
N ASP A 241 4.32 35.69 -2.37
CA ASP A 241 4.41 37.10 -1.98
C ASP A 241 3.34 37.50 -0.95
N HIS A 242 2.13 36.95 -1.07
CA HIS A 242 1.06 37.17 -0.09
C HIS A 242 1.41 36.54 1.27
N ASP A 243 1.90 35.30 1.28
CA ASP A 243 2.31 34.60 2.51
C ASP A 243 3.48 35.32 3.19
N ARG A 244 4.43 35.86 2.41
CA ARG A 244 5.54 36.66 2.95
C ARG A 244 5.04 37.94 3.62
N LYS A 245 4.05 38.63 3.04
CA LYS A 245 3.42 39.82 3.65
C LYS A 245 2.70 39.48 4.95
N ASN A 246 1.95 38.38 4.98
CA ASN A 246 1.24 37.92 6.17
C ASN A 246 2.22 37.52 7.28
N ALA A 247 3.31 36.83 6.94
CA ALA A 247 4.36 36.48 7.88
C ALA A 247 5.01 37.74 8.50
N TRP A 248 5.33 38.76 7.69
CA TRP A 248 5.84 40.04 8.19
C TRP A 248 4.85 40.75 9.11
N ALA A 249 3.56 40.74 8.78
CA ALA A 249 2.52 41.34 9.63
C ALA A 249 2.44 40.66 11.01
N ILE A 250 2.51 39.32 11.06
CA ILE A 250 2.51 38.57 12.33
C ILE A 250 3.75 38.91 13.17
N ILE A 251 4.94 38.96 12.54
CA ILE A 251 6.18 39.32 13.24
C ILE A 251 6.08 40.73 13.84
N ILE A 252 5.56 41.72 13.09
CA ILE A 252 5.38 43.08 13.58
C ILE A 252 4.39 43.12 14.76
N ILE A 253 3.23 42.48 14.64
CA ILE A 253 2.21 42.45 15.70
C ILE A 253 2.76 41.79 16.97
N SER A 254 3.43 40.64 16.85
CA SER A 254 4.03 39.95 18.01
C SER A 254 5.12 40.79 18.69
N SER A 255 5.89 41.54 17.91
CA SER A 255 6.92 42.45 18.43
C SER A 255 6.29 43.61 19.21
N LEU A 256 5.22 44.22 18.69
CA LEU A 256 4.50 45.30 19.37
C LEU A 256 3.87 44.84 20.70
N ILE A 257 3.28 43.63 20.73
CA ILE A 257 2.72 43.04 21.97
C ILE A 257 3.83 42.84 23.01
N SER A 258 4.98 42.32 22.58
CA SER A 258 6.13 42.07 23.47
C SER A 258 6.70 43.38 24.05
N ILE A 259 6.82 44.42 23.22
CA ILE A 259 7.24 45.75 23.65
C ILE A 259 6.23 46.33 24.65
N GLY A 260 4.93 46.24 24.36
CA GLY A 260 3.87 46.72 25.26
C GLY A 260 3.89 46.04 26.63
N ALA A 261 4.10 44.72 26.66
CA ALA A 261 4.22 43.95 27.90
C ALA A 261 5.46 44.36 28.71
N LEU A 262 6.61 44.56 28.06
CA LEU A 262 7.83 45.04 28.72
C LEU A 262 7.65 46.46 29.29
N SER A 263 7.04 47.37 28.52
CA SER A 263 6.74 48.73 29.01
C SER A 263 5.79 48.71 30.23
N TYR A 264 4.79 47.82 30.23
CA TYR A 264 3.88 47.67 31.36
C TYR A 264 4.60 47.22 32.64
N VAL A 265 5.51 46.25 32.54
CA VAL A 265 6.30 45.77 33.70
C VAL A 265 7.24 46.85 34.24
N VAL A 266 7.88 47.62 33.37
CA VAL A 266 8.78 48.73 33.77
C VAL A 266 8.01 49.84 34.48
N LEU A 267 6.83 50.23 33.96
CA LEU A 267 6.01 51.26 34.58
C LEU A 267 5.35 50.80 35.89
N GLY A 268 4.92 49.53 35.97
CA GLY A 268 4.29 48.97 37.17
C GLY A 268 5.25 48.78 38.35
N SER A 269 6.53 48.55 38.09
CA SER A 269 7.53 48.30 39.14
C SER A 269 7.98 49.58 39.87
N GLY A 270 7.66 50.76 39.35
CA GLY A 270 8.11 52.06 39.90
C GLY A 270 7.32 52.59 41.10
N SER A 271 6.18 51.99 41.48
CA SER A 271 5.28 52.57 42.50
C SER A 271 5.38 51.94 43.91
N GLY A 272 6.23 50.93 44.12
CA GLY A 272 6.24 50.13 45.37
C GLY A 272 7.23 50.54 46.46
N GLY A 273 8.09 51.54 46.24
CA GLY A 273 9.22 51.87 47.11
C GLY A 273 8.95 52.96 48.15
N LYS A 274 7.96 52.79 49.04
CA LYS A 274 7.87 53.54 50.30
C LYS A 274 7.53 52.57 51.43
N THR A 275 8.48 51.71 51.79
CA THR A 275 8.44 51.00 53.06
C THR A 275 8.71 52.02 54.16
N ALA A 276 7.65 52.35 54.88
CA ALA A 276 7.70 53.11 56.11
C ALA A 276 8.65 52.44 57.10
N SER A 277 9.67 53.20 57.49
CA SER A 277 10.39 53.03 58.75
C SER A 277 9.41 53.38 59.87
N GLU A 278 8.73 52.39 60.44
CA GLU A 278 7.98 52.59 61.68
C GLU A 278 8.70 51.88 62.83
N THR A 279 9.46 52.73 63.51
CA THR A 279 9.92 52.68 64.88
C THR A 279 8.83 52.28 65.89
N GLY A 280 9.28 51.59 66.94
CA GLY A 280 8.65 51.58 68.25
C GLY A 280 8.25 50.17 68.70
N ASP A 281 8.33 49.80 69.95
CA ASP A 281 8.97 50.41 71.13
C ASP A 281 8.92 49.32 72.22
N ALA A 282 9.82 49.44 73.18
CA ALA A 282 9.94 48.58 74.35
C ALA A 282 8.72 48.68 75.30
N VAL A 283 8.29 47.58 75.94
CA VAL A 283 7.72 47.56 77.31
C VAL A 283 7.98 46.19 77.98
N GLU A 284 8.60 46.29 79.17
CA GLU A 284 8.75 45.38 80.34
C GLU A 284 8.87 43.85 80.19
#